data_AF-A0A4R3M3V6-F1
#
_entry.id   AF-A0A4R3M3V6-F1
#
_cell.length_a   1.000
_cell.length_b   1.000
_cell.length_c   1.000
_cell.angle_alpha   90.00
_cell.angle_beta   90.00
_cell.angle_gamma   90.00
#
_symmetry.space_group_name_H-M   'P 1'
#
loop_
_entity.id
_entity.type
_entity.pdbx_description
1 polymer ?
#
loop_
_entity_poly.entity_id
_entity_poly.type
_entity_poly.pdbx_seq_one_letter_code
_entity_poly.pdbx_strand_id
1 'polypeptide(L)'
;MSPADPRRARRILALQTQLHRSGEWKLGALQSELAENGRTRDAVMATLADDALGPVLVEVAARRLKRLAQARDTLAAAEAAQSARVQDEARRMKQAERRLDAVQRQAAREAEKADLDALLDRIASARDASLPPA
;
A
#
# COMPACT_ATOMS: atom_id res chain seq x y z
N MET A 1 29.16 -0.22 10.81
CA MET A 1 27.78 0.02 10.33
C MET A 1 27.02 -1.28 10.59
N SER A 2 26.06 -1.30 11.53
CA SER A 2 25.42 -2.55 11.96
C SER A 2 24.74 -3.24 10.77
N PRO A 3 24.95 -4.55 10.54
CA PRO A 3 24.26 -5.28 9.48
C PRO A 3 22.76 -5.09 9.64
N ALA A 4 22.07 -4.86 8.53
CA ALA A 4 20.66 -4.52 8.53
C ALA A 4 19.83 -5.60 9.26
N ASP A 5 19.10 -5.20 10.30
CA ASP A 5 18.31 -6.12 11.14
C ASP A 5 17.07 -6.66 10.37
N PRO A 6 16.94 -7.99 10.17
CA PRO A 6 15.78 -8.60 9.51
C PRO A 6 14.46 -8.28 10.21
N ARG A 7 14.44 -8.13 11.55
CA ARG A 7 13.23 -7.80 12.31
C ARG A 7 12.76 -6.38 11.97
N ARG A 8 13.68 -5.43 11.90
CA ARG A 8 13.38 -4.06 11.47
C ARG A 8 12.83 -4.02 10.03
N ALA A 9 13.44 -4.76 9.11
CA ALA A 9 12.97 -4.83 7.73
C ALA A 9 11.54 -5.41 7.63
N ARG A 10 11.23 -6.48 8.39
CA ARG A 10 9.87 -7.04 8.48
C ARG A 10 8.85 -6.03 9.02
N ARG A 11 9.20 -5.28 10.07
CA ARG A 11 8.32 -4.24 10.63
C ARG A 11 8.00 -3.15 9.61
N ILE A 12 9.00 -2.72 8.83
CA ILE A 12 8.80 -1.73 7.77
C ILE A 12 7.86 -2.28 6.70
N LEU A 13 8.07 -3.52 6.24
CA LEU A 13 7.18 -4.15 5.26
C LEU A 13 5.74 -4.26 5.77
N ALA A 14 5.56 -4.69 7.03
CA ALA A 14 4.24 -4.79 7.65
C ALA A 14 3.53 -3.43 7.69
N LEU A 15 4.23 -2.36 8.08
CA LEU A 15 3.69 -1.00 8.06
C LEU A 15 3.30 -0.56 6.65
N GLN A 16 4.17 -0.76 5.65
CA GLN A 16 3.87 -0.39 4.26
C GLN A 16 2.65 -1.16 3.71
N THR A 17 2.53 -2.43 4.06
CA THR A 17 1.38 -3.26 3.70
C THR A 17 0.08 -2.73 4.32
N GLN A 18 0.13 -2.34 5.60
CA GLN A 18 -1.03 -1.77 6.28
C GLN A 18 -1.45 -0.42 5.69
N LEU A 19 -0.47 0.45 5.38
CA LEU A 19 -0.72 1.74 4.74
C LEU A 19 -1.38 1.54 3.36
N HIS A 20 -0.78 0.69 2.52
CA HIS A 20 -1.31 0.39 1.19
C HIS A 20 -2.77 -0.11 1.26
N ARG A 21 -3.04 -1.11 2.10
CA ARG A 21 -4.42 -1.62 2.31
C ARG A 21 -5.36 -0.52 2.77
N SER A 22 -4.96 0.28 3.77
CA SER A 22 -5.79 1.40 4.23
C SER A 22 -6.08 2.40 3.11
N GLY A 23 -5.09 2.66 2.25
CA GLY A 23 -5.24 3.52 1.09
C GLY A 23 -6.23 2.95 0.07
N GLU A 24 -6.20 1.64 -0.20
CA GLU A 24 -7.13 0.96 -1.09
C GLU A 24 -8.58 1.05 -0.57
N TRP A 25 -8.80 0.84 0.73
CA TRP A 25 -10.12 0.98 1.33
C TRP A 25 -10.70 2.40 1.16
N LYS A 26 -9.86 3.42 1.37
CA LYS A 26 -10.26 4.83 1.17
C LYS A 26 -10.57 5.12 -0.30
N LEU A 27 -9.78 4.58 -1.22
CA LEU A 27 -10.03 4.74 -2.65
C LEU A 27 -11.36 4.10 -3.06
N GLY A 28 -11.64 2.88 -2.60
CA GLY A 28 -12.90 2.19 -2.85
C GLY A 28 -14.12 2.94 -2.29
N ALA A 29 -13.99 3.57 -1.12
CA ALA A 29 -15.03 4.42 -0.55
C ALA A 29 -15.33 5.64 -1.44
N LEU A 30 -14.30 6.37 -1.89
CA LEU A 30 -14.45 7.51 -2.79
C LEU A 30 -15.10 7.13 -4.13
N GLN A 31 -14.69 5.98 -4.70
CA GLN A 31 -15.29 5.45 -5.93
C GLN A 31 -16.77 5.08 -5.75
N SER A 32 -17.12 4.53 -4.59
CA SER A 32 -18.52 4.22 -4.24
C SER A 32 -19.35 5.50 -4.10
N GLU A 33 -18.82 6.54 -3.45
CA GLU A 33 -19.48 7.84 -3.32
C GLU A 33 -19.66 8.53 -4.68
N LEU A 34 -18.67 8.47 -5.58
CA LEU A 34 -18.80 8.98 -6.95
C LEU A 34 -19.91 8.26 -7.73
N ALA A 35 -20.00 6.93 -7.57
CA ALA A 35 -21.04 6.15 -8.22
C ALA A 35 -22.44 6.49 -7.67
N GLU A 36 -22.58 6.68 -6.35
CA GLU A 36 -23.83 7.11 -5.73
C GLU A 36 -24.23 8.54 -6.15
N ASN A 37 -23.26 9.46 -6.21
CA ASN A 37 -23.48 10.82 -6.72
C ASN A 37 -24.01 10.79 -8.17
N GLY A 38 -23.41 9.94 -9.01
CA GLY A 38 -23.86 9.71 -10.39
C GLY A 38 -25.29 9.18 -10.46
N ARG A 39 -25.61 8.13 -9.69
CA ARG A 39 -26.97 7.58 -9.60
C ARG A 39 -27.99 8.61 -9.14
N THR A 40 -27.65 9.42 -8.13
CA THR A 40 -28.51 10.49 -7.64
C THR A 40 -28.74 11.56 -8.71
N ARG A 41 -27.71 11.96 -9.45
CA ARG A 41 -27.83 12.89 -10.58
C ARG A 41 -28.76 12.33 -11.64
N ASP A 42 -28.58 11.08 -12.03
CA ASP A 42 -29.38 10.44 -13.08
C ASP A 42 -30.84 10.32 -12.67
N ALA A 43 -31.14 10.03 -11.40
CA ALA A 43 -32.50 10.04 -10.87
C ALA A 43 -33.16 11.43 -10.94
N VAL A 44 -32.41 12.49 -10.62
CA VAL A 44 -32.92 13.88 -10.73
C VAL A 44 -33.18 14.26 -12.18
N MET A 45 -32.28 13.87 -13.10
CA MET A 45 -32.46 14.10 -14.54
C MET A 45 -33.65 13.32 -15.10
N ALA A 46 -33.84 12.06 -14.69
CA ALA A 46 -34.98 11.26 -15.09
C ALA A 46 -36.31 11.87 -14.62
N THR A 47 -36.33 12.42 -13.40
CA THR A 47 -37.50 13.14 -12.89
C THR A 47 -37.80 14.38 -13.74
N LEU A 48 -36.77 15.13 -14.15
CA LEU A 48 -36.90 16.32 -15.01
C LEU A 48 -37.38 16.01 -16.44
N ALA A 49 -37.15 14.78 -16.93
CA ALA A 49 -37.58 14.36 -18.26
C ALA A 49 -39.08 14.00 -18.32
N ASP A 50 -39.77 13.95 -17.18
CA ASP A 50 -41.20 13.74 -17.10
C ASP A 50 -41.93 15.09 -17.25
N ASP A 51 -42.76 15.24 -18.30
CA ASP A 51 -43.38 16.51 -18.75
C ASP A 51 -44.37 17.12 -17.73
N ALA A 52 -44.57 16.48 -16.59
CA ALA A 52 -45.54 16.88 -15.55
C ALA A 52 -44.99 17.91 -14.53
N LEU A 53 -43.74 18.36 -14.63
CA LEU A 53 -43.14 19.23 -13.62
C LEU A 53 -43.38 20.72 -13.87
N GLY A 54 -44.00 21.40 -12.90
CA GLY A 54 -44.16 22.85 -12.91
C GLY A 54 -42.83 23.62 -12.75
N PRO A 55 -42.78 24.92 -13.11
CA PRO A 55 -41.55 25.73 -13.15
C PRO A 55 -40.73 25.77 -11.86
N VAL A 56 -41.39 25.72 -10.70
CA VAL A 56 -40.75 25.72 -9.37
C VAL A 56 -39.92 24.44 -9.16
N LEU A 57 -40.43 23.29 -9.61
CA LEU A 57 -39.73 22.01 -9.46
C LEU A 57 -38.49 21.94 -10.36
N VAL A 58 -38.54 22.57 -11.53
CA VAL A 58 -37.39 22.73 -12.43
C VAL A 58 -36.27 23.53 -11.76
N GLU A 59 -36.59 24.65 -11.12
CA GLU A 59 -35.59 25.47 -10.42
C GLU A 59 -34.95 24.72 -9.23
N VAL A 60 -35.76 23.97 -8.47
CA VAL A 60 -35.26 23.12 -7.37
C VAL A 60 -34.32 22.03 -7.90
N ALA A 61 -34.69 21.34 -8.98
CA ALA A 61 -33.87 20.31 -9.59
C ALA A 61 -32.56 20.88 -10.15
N ALA A 62 -32.60 22.03 -10.82
CA ALA A 62 -31.40 22.73 -11.31
C ALA A 62 -30.43 23.07 -10.17
N ARG A 63 -30.93 23.60 -9.05
CA ARG A 63 -30.11 23.86 -7.85
C ARG A 63 -29.49 22.58 -7.29
N ARG A 64 -30.25 21.49 -7.26
CA ARG A 64 -29.76 20.18 -6.80
C ARG A 64 -28.68 19.62 -7.73
N LEU A 65 -28.88 19.66 -9.03
CA LEU A 65 -27.89 19.23 -10.03
C LEU A 65 -26.59 20.03 -9.92
N LYS A 66 -26.67 21.35 -9.71
CA LYS A 66 -25.50 22.19 -9.47
C LYS A 66 -24.71 21.73 -8.24
N ARG A 67 -25.39 21.44 -7.13
CA ARG A 67 -24.75 20.92 -5.92
C ARG A 67 -24.12 19.54 -6.14
N LEU A 68 -24.80 18.66 -6.87
CA LEU A 68 -24.28 17.33 -7.21
C LEU A 68 -23.02 17.42 -8.07
N ALA A 69 -22.98 18.34 -9.04
CA ALA A 69 -21.80 18.60 -9.86
C ALA A 69 -20.62 19.09 -9.03
N GLN A 70 -20.84 20.08 -8.14
CA GLN A 70 -19.79 20.56 -7.23
C GLN A 70 -19.26 19.46 -6.30
N ALA A 71 -20.15 18.63 -5.77
CA ALA A 71 -19.77 17.48 -4.96
C ALA A 71 -18.97 16.46 -5.78
N ARG A 72 -19.38 16.19 -7.03
CA ARG A 72 -18.66 15.29 -7.94
C ARG A 72 -17.24 15.79 -8.21
N ASP A 73 -17.05 17.07 -8.49
CA ASP A 73 -15.73 17.64 -8.74
C ASP A 73 -14.82 17.47 -7.52
N THR A 74 -15.36 17.72 -6.33
CA THR A 74 -14.66 17.53 -5.05
C THR A 74 -14.26 16.06 -4.85
N LEU A 75 -15.20 15.14 -5.06
CA LEU A 75 -14.97 13.70 -4.92
C LEU A 75 -13.97 13.18 -5.96
N ALA A 76 -14.04 13.66 -7.19
CA ALA A 76 -13.13 13.27 -8.28
C ALA A 76 -11.70 13.75 -8.01
N ALA A 77 -11.53 14.97 -7.49
CA ALA A 77 -10.23 15.47 -7.08
C ALA A 77 -9.65 14.64 -5.91
N ALA A 78 -10.49 14.27 -4.94
CA ALA A 78 -10.10 13.41 -3.83
C ALA A 78 -9.73 11.99 -4.30
N GLU A 79 -10.50 11.40 -5.22
CA GLU A 79 -10.25 10.09 -5.81
C GLU A 79 -8.91 10.06 -6.56
N ALA A 80 -8.64 11.06 -7.40
CA ALA A 80 -7.38 11.18 -8.13
C ALA A 80 -6.18 11.31 -7.17
N ALA A 81 -6.30 12.15 -6.14
CA ALA A 81 -5.26 12.32 -5.13
C ALA A 81 -5.03 11.03 -4.33
N GLN A 82 -6.09 10.32 -3.97
CA GLN A 82 -6.00 9.07 -3.23
C GLN A 82 -5.44 7.94 -4.09
N SER A 83 -5.81 7.86 -5.37
CA SER A 83 -5.25 6.92 -6.34
C SER A 83 -3.73 7.10 -6.48
N ALA A 84 -3.26 8.34 -6.61
CA ALA A 84 -1.82 8.62 -6.62
C ALA A 84 -1.11 8.16 -5.34
N ARG A 85 -1.72 8.40 -4.16
CA ARG A 85 -1.18 7.93 -2.87
C ARG A 85 -1.08 6.40 -2.79
N VAL A 86 -2.11 5.68 -3.22
CA VAL A 86 -2.12 4.21 -3.25
C VAL A 86 -1.01 3.67 -4.15
N GLN A 87 -0.78 4.30 -5.30
CA GLN A 87 0.32 3.92 -6.20
C GLN A 87 1.69 4.14 -5.54
N ASP A 88 1.89 5.27 -4.85
CA ASP A 88 3.14 5.54 -4.14
C ASP A 88 3.36 4.59 -2.96
N GLU A 89 2.30 4.24 -2.22
CA GLU A 89 2.33 3.23 -1.16
C GLU A 89 2.68 1.85 -1.72
N ALA A 90 2.11 1.46 -2.87
CA ALA A 90 2.43 0.20 -3.54
C ALA A 90 3.92 0.14 -3.95
N ARG A 91 4.46 1.26 -4.48
CA ARG A 91 5.90 1.37 -4.80
C ARG A 91 6.77 1.23 -3.55
N ARG A 92 6.41 1.90 -2.45
CA ARG A 92 7.14 1.83 -1.17
C ARG A 92 7.08 0.43 -0.57
N MET A 93 5.93 -0.24 -0.63
CA MET A 93 5.76 -1.63 -0.23
C MET A 93 6.70 -2.53 -1.04
N LYS A 94 6.73 -2.38 -2.37
CA LYS A 94 7.62 -3.18 -3.22
C LYS A 94 9.10 -2.95 -2.93
N GLN A 95 9.49 -1.72 -2.60
CA GLN A 95 10.85 -1.42 -2.15
C GLN A 95 11.17 -2.06 -0.80
N ALA A 96 10.21 -2.07 0.15
CA ALA A 96 10.38 -2.72 1.44
C ALA A 96 10.55 -4.24 1.32
N GLU A 97 9.79 -4.89 0.41
CA GLU A 97 9.97 -6.30 0.07
C GLU A 97 11.39 -6.59 -0.43
N ARG A 98 11.85 -5.84 -1.43
CA ARG A 98 13.21 -6.01 -1.99
C ARG A 98 14.30 -5.82 -0.93
N ARG A 99 14.12 -4.86 -0.02
CA ARG A 99 15.04 -4.64 1.10
C ARG A 99 15.03 -5.82 2.06
N LEU A 100 13.86 -6.35 2.41
CA LEU A 100 13.76 -7.52 3.27
C LEU A 100 14.48 -8.72 2.65
N ASP A 101 14.27 -8.99 1.37
CA ASP A 101 14.94 -10.07 0.64
C ASP A 101 16.46 -9.90 0.65
N ALA A 102 16.95 -8.69 0.38
CA ALA A 102 18.38 -8.39 0.39
C ALA A 102 19.00 -8.64 1.77
N VAL A 103 18.33 -8.18 2.83
CA VAL A 103 18.76 -8.37 4.21
C VAL A 103 18.78 -9.84 4.61
N GLN A 104 17.76 -10.60 4.23
CA GLN A 104 17.70 -12.04 4.50
C GLN A 104 18.82 -12.81 3.79
N ARG A 105 19.08 -12.49 2.52
CA ARG A 105 20.20 -13.10 1.76
C ARG A 105 21.54 -12.77 2.39
N GLN A 106 21.74 -11.54 2.84
CA GLN A 106 22.98 -11.13 3.51
C GLN A 106 23.16 -11.88 4.83
N ALA A 107 22.11 -11.94 5.66
CA ALA A 107 22.15 -12.68 6.91
C ALA A 107 22.42 -14.18 6.71
N ALA A 108 21.84 -14.79 5.67
CA ALA A 108 22.10 -16.19 5.32
C ALA A 108 23.56 -16.44 4.92
N ARG A 109 24.15 -15.55 4.11
CA ARG A 109 25.57 -15.63 3.70
C ARG A 109 26.52 -15.44 4.89
N GLU A 110 26.19 -14.52 5.79
CA GLU A 110 26.97 -14.29 7.01
C GLU A 110 26.92 -15.50 7.95
N ALA A 111 25.75 -16.14 8.08
CA ALA A 111 25.58 -17.37 8.83
C ALA A 111 26.37 -18.54 8.21
N GLU A 112 26.26 -18.74 6.88
CA GLU A 112 27.00 -19.78 6.16
C GLU A 112 28.52 -19.61 6.31
N LYS A 113 29.01 -18.38 6.21
CA LYS A 113 30.44 -18.08 6.42
C LYS A 113 30.86 -18.39 7.87
N ALA A 114 30.08 -17.96 8.86
CA ALA A 114 30.39 -18.22 10.26
C ALA A 114 30.39 -19.72 10.59
N ASP A 115 29.47 -20.49 10.00
CA ASP A 115 29.42 -21.95 10.14
C ASP A 115 30.64 -22.64 9.52
N LEU A 116 31.09 -22.17 8.34
CA LEU A 116 32.31 -22.66 7.68
C LEU A 116 33.56 -22.34 8.50
N ASP A 117 33.71 -21.11 8.97
CA ASP A 117 34.84 -20.68 9.80
C ASP A 117 34.90 -21.55 11.08
N ALA A 118 33.76 -21.78 11.74
CA ALA A 118 33.66 -22.66 12.91
C ALA A 118 33.92 -24.15 12.63
N LEU A 119 33.69 -24.63 11.40
CA LEU A 119 34.09 -25.97 10.97
C LEU A 119 35.60 -26.07 10.77
N LEU A 120 36.20 -25.08 10.12
CA LEU A 120 37.65 -25.02 9.90
C LEU A 120 38.42 -24.95 11.22
N ASP A 121 37.95 -24.14 12.17
CA ASP A 121 38.55 -24.03 13.51
C ASP A 121 38.51 -25.37 14.27
N ARG A 122 37.41 -26.13 14.15
CA ARG A 122 37.30 -27.48 14.73
C ARG A 122 38.26 -28.49 14.08
N ILE A 123 38.47 -28.41 12.76
CA ILE A 123 39.41 -29.28 12.05
C ILE A 123 40.85 -28.94 12.44
N ALA A 124 41.20 -27.65 12.51
CA ALA A 124 42.52 -27.20 12.91
C ALA A 124 42.86 -27.63 14.35
N SER A 125 41.95 -27.38 15.30
CA SER A 125 42.14 -27.78 16.70
C SER A 125 42.20 -29.29 16.93
N ALA A 126 41.44 -30.09 16.16
CA ALA A 126 41.53 -31.55 16.22
C ALA A 126 42.88 -32.09 15.70
N ARG A 127 43.50 -31.40 14.73
CA ARG A 127 44.80 -31.78 14.17
C ARG A 127 45.94 -31.50 15.16
N ASP A 128 45.89 -30.36 15.86
CA ASP A 128 46.87 -30.01 16.90
C ASP A 128 46.79 -30.95 18.13
N ALA A 129 45.59 -31.44 18.48
CA ALA A 129 45.41 -32.38 19.58
C ALA A 129 45.99 -33.80 19.30
N SER A 130 46.36 -34.10 18.06
CA SER A 130 46.86 -35.43 17.65
C SER A 130 48.39 -35.56 17.58
N LEU A 131 49.14 -34.50 17.91
CA LEU A 131 50.60 -34.52 17.98
C LEU A 131 51.08 -34.76 19.42
N PRO A 132 51.79 -35.88 19.73
CA PRO A 132 52.33 -36.10 21.06
C PRO A 132 53.48 -35.13 21.36
N PRO A 133 53.64 -34.66 22.61
CA PRO A 133 54.80 -33.85 22.98
C PRO A 133 56.08 -34.70 22.83
N ALA A 134 57.06 -34.13 22.11
CA ALA A 134 58.40 -34.69 21.96
C ALA A 134 59.21 -34.63 23.26
#